data_AF-A0A3D8VR29-F1
#
_entry.id   AF-A0A3D8VR29-F1
#
_cell.length_a   1.000
_cell.length_b   1.000
_cell.length_c   1.000
_cell.angle_alpha   90.00
_cell.angle_beta   90.00
_cell.angle_gamma   90.00
#
_symmetry.space_group_name_H-M   'P 1'
#
loop_
_entity.id
_entity.type
_entity.pdbx_description
1 polymer ?
#
loop_
_entity_poly.entity_id
_entity_poly.type
_entity_poly.pdbx_seq_one_letter_code
_entity_poly.pdbx_strand_id
1 'polypeptide(L)'
;KKNSELPNYFKEFSVGIVPHHADDFEKAGNSIKVFEYLACGIPVVSTNIGEVESVNDIIDVCDEDNDFIKNVTKYVSNEYNMNLDLTQKRKSYVKSHTWDSKTDSLLSFINN
;
A
#
# COMPACT_ATOMS: atom_id res chain seq x y z
N LYS A 1 3.53 -19.81 -0.32
CA LYS A 1 2.78 -19.54 -1.58
C LYS A 1 3.69 -18.78 -2.52
N LYS A 2 3.66 -19.04 -3.84
CA LYS A 2 4.46 -18.25 -4.79
C LYS A 2 3.83 -16.86 -4.94
N ASN A 3 4.65 -15.81 -4.92
CA ASN A 3 4.20 -14.42 -5.08
C ASN A 3 3.32 -14.19 -6.33
N SER A 4 3.53 -14.99 -7.38
CA SER A 4 2.77 -14.93 -8.64
C SER A 4 1.27 -15.22 -8.52
N GLU A 5 0.81 -15.85 -7.43
CA GLU A 5 -0.59 -16.23 -7.24
C GLU A 5 -1.39 -15.19 -6.43
N LEU A 6 -0.72 -14.35 -5.65
CA LEU A 6 -1.35 -13.33 -4.79
C LEU A 6 -2.27 -12.36 -5.56
N PRO A 7 -1.91 -11.86 -6.75
CA PRO A 7 -2.79 -10.96 -7.50
C PRO A 7 -4.16 -11.56 -7.83
N ASN A 8 -4.26 -12.88 -7.98
CA ASN A 8 -5.54 -13.53 -8.27
C ASN A 8 -6.46 -13.55 -7.05
N TYR A 9 -5.91 -13.64 -5.83
CA TYR A 9 -6.69 -13.53 -4.60
C TYR A 9 -7.11 -12.09 -4.33
N PHE A 10 -6.25 -11.13 -4.64
CA PHE A 10 -6.47 -9.73 -4.33
C PHE A 10 -7.46 -9.04 -5.27
N LYS A 11 -7.68 -9.53 -6.50
CA LYS A 11 -8.67 -8.96 -7.44
C LYS A 11 -10.10 -8.90 -6.90
N GLU A 12 -10.44 -9.72 -5.91
CA GLU A 12 -11.77 -9.74 -5.30
C GLU A 12 -11.88 -8.82 -4.08
N PHE A 13 -10.79 -8.20 -3.64
CA PHE A 13 -10.78 -7.38 -2.43
C PHE A 13 -11.22 -5.96 -2.75
N SER A 14 -12.20 -5.46 -1.99
CA SER A 14 -12.60 -4.04 -2.05
C SER A 14 -11.55 -3.11 -1.42
N VAL A 15 -10.80 -3.61 -0.43
CA VAL A 15 -9.79 -2.85 0.32
C VAL A 15 -8.74 -3.78 0.94
N GLY A 16 -7.48 -3.35 0.93
CA GLY A 16 -6.41 -3.94 1.73
C GLY A 16 -6.24 -3.20 3.06
N ILE A 17 -6.11 -3.93 4.16
CA ILE A 17 -5.95 -3.34 5.50
C ILE A 17 -4.56 -3.63 6.08
N VAL A 18 -3.99 -2.62 6.76
CA VAL A 18 -2.70 -2.69 7.45
C VAL A 18 -2.84 -2.07 8.86
N PRO A 19 -3.49 -2.78 9.81
CA PRO A 19 -3.85 -2.25 11.13
C PRO A 19 -2.77 -2.55 12.18
N HIS A 20 -1.54 -2.08 11.95
CA HIS A 20 -0.43 -2.31 12.89
C HIS A 20 -0.50 -1.33 14.07
N HIS A 21 -0.02 -1.74 15.25
CA HIS A 21 0.15 -0.82 16.37
C HIS A 21 1.30 0.15 16.04
N ALA A 22 1.00 1.44 15.92
CA ALA A 22 1.94 2.47 15.47
C ALA A 22 2.97 2.84 16.55
N ASP A 23 3.89 1.94 16.84
CA ASP A 23 5.05 2.20 17.70
C ASP A 23 6.30 2.62 16.89
N ASP A 24 7.38 2.94 17.59
CA ASP A 24 8.64 3.38 16.98
C ASP A 24 9.26 2.30 16.07
N PHE A 25 8.99 1.02 16.34
CA PHE A 25 9.49 -0.09 15.51
C PHE A 25 8.75 -0.14 14.17
N GLU A 26 7.43 -0.09 14.18
CA GLU A 26 6.62 -0.03 12.95
C GLU A 26 6.85 1.27 12.16
N LYS A 27 7.20 2.36 12.84
CA LYS A 27 7.62 3.62 12.19
C LYS A 27 9.00 3.55 11.52
N ALA A 28 9.87 2.64 11.94
CA ALA A 28 11.16 2.42 11.29
C ALA A 28 11.07 1.40 10.13
N GLY A 29 9.92 0.72 9.99
CA GLY A 29 9.72 -0.37 9.05
C GLY A 29 9.16 0.04 7.69
N ASN A 30 9.20 -0.94 6.78
CA ASN A 30 8.55 -0.92 5.47
C ASN A 30 7.49 -2.03 5.45
N SER A 31 6.26 -1.68 5.10
CA SER A 31 5.15 -2.64 5.09
C SER A 31 4.98 -3.18 3.69
N ILE A 32 5.58 -4.36 3.45
CA ILE A 32 5.50 -5.06 2.16
C ILE A 32 4.03 -5.24 1.70
N LYS A 33 3.11 -5.43 2.65
CA LYS A 33 1.67 -5.58 2.36
C LYS A 33 1.08 -4.36 1.66
N VAL A 34 1.53 -3.15 2.01
CA VAL A 34 1.09 -1.91 1.32
C VAL A 34 1.43 -2.01 -0.15
N PHE A 35 2.68 -2.35 -0.51
CA PHE A 35 3.08 -2.52 -1.90
C PHE A 35 2.34 -3.64 -2.62
N GLU A 36 2.09 -4.77 -1.96
CA GLU A 36 1.35 -5.88 -2.55
C GLU A 36 -0.07 -5.48 -2.96
N TYR A 37 -0.78 -4.71 -2.12
CA TYR A 37 -2.10 -4.18 -2.43
C TYR A 37 -2.04 -3.09 -3.53
N LEU A 38 -1.07 -2.19 -3.43
CA LEU A 38 -0.87 -1.13 -4.44
C LEU A 38 -0.54 -1.70 -5.82
N ALA A 39 0.25 -2.78 -5.89
CA ALA A 39 0.56 -3.48 -7.14
C ALA A 39 -0.68 -4.06 -7.82
N CYS A 40 -1.70 -4.41 -7.02
CA CYS A 40 -3.00 -4.85 -7.51
C CYS A 40 -3.95 -3.68 -7.83
N GLY A 41 -3.59 -2.46 -7.43
CA GLY A 41 -4.39 -1.24 -7.60
C GLY A 41 -5.49 -1.05 -6.55
N ILE A 42 -5.46 -1.85 -5.50
CA ILE A 42 -6.53 -1.92 -4.49
C ILE A 42 -6.39 -0.74 -3.53
N PRO A 43 -7.49 -0.10 -3.09
CA PRO A 43 -7.44 0.86 -1.99
C PRO A 43 -6.81 0.26 -0.74
N VAL A 44 -6.02 1.05 -0.01
CA VAL A 44 -5.37 0.61 1.22
C VAL A 44 -5.78 1.54 2.36
N VAL A 45 -6.13 0.94 3.50
CA VAL A 45 -6.31 1.64 4.77
C VAL A 45 -5.26 1.13 5.75
N SER A 46 -4.41 2.03 6.25
CA SER A 46 -3.30 1.71 7.15
C SER A 46 -3.34 2.57 8.40
N THR A 47 -2.79 2.06 9.49
CA THR A 47 -2.34 2.92 10.58
C THR A 47 -1.10 3.71 10.17
N ASN A 48 -0.77 4.75 10.92
CA ASN A 48 0.38 5.63 10.68
C ASN A 48 1.72 4.94 11.03
N ILE A 49 2.26 4.20 10.07
CA ILE A 49 3.52 3.46 10.13
C ILE A 49 4.51 3.99 9.08
N GLY A 50 5.80 3.72 9.23
CA GLY A 50 6.87 4.56 8.64
C GLY A 50 6.76 4.87 7.16
N GLU A 51 6.42 3.87 6.36
CA GLU A 51 6.43 4.00 4.90
C GLU A 51 5.21 4.70 4.30
N VAL A 52 4.10 4.75 5.04
CA VAL A 52 2.82 5.19 4.48
C VAL A 52 2.77 6.70 4.23
N GLU A 53 3.64 7.47 4.88
CA GLU A 53 3.81 8.90 4.62
C GLU A 53 4.14 9.18 3.16
N SER A 54 4.97 8.32 2.54
CA SER A 54 5.42 8.48 1.15
C SER A 54 4.37 8.13 0.10
N VAL A 55 3.23 7.56 0.53
CA VAL A 55 2.12 7.10 -0.32
C VAL A 55 0.76 7.66 0.13
N ASN A 56 0.77 8.66 1.02
CA ASN A 56 -0.46 9.18 1.63
C ASN A 56 -1.41 9.84 0.61
N ASP A 57 -0.95 10.14 -0.61
CA ASP A 57 -1.79 10.64 -1.70
C ASP A 57 -2.57 9.53 -2.45
N ILE A 58 -2.22 8.27 -2.22
CA ILE A 58 -2.79 7.09 -2.90
C ILE A 58 -3.38 6.03 -1.95
N ILE A 59 -3.21 6.19 -0.63
CA ILE A 59 -3.82 5.36 0.43
C ILE A 59 -4.51 6.23 1.50
N ASP A 60 -5.32 5.64 2.37
CA ASP A 60 -5.85 6.32 3.56
C ASP A 60 -5.02 5.91 4.80
N VAL A 61 -4.40 6.88 5.46
CA VAL A 61 -3.65 6.70 6.72
C VAL A 61 -4.49 7.21 7.87
N CYS A 62 -4.63 6.42 8.93
CA CYS A 62 -5.47 6.73 10.09
C CYS A 62 -4.66 6.65 11.39
N ASP A 63 -4.81 7.66 12.24
CA ASP A 63 -4.25 7.65 13.61
C ASP A 63 -5.27 7.16 14.65
N GLU A 64 -6.57 7.24 14.32
CA GLU A 64 -7.68 6.94 15.23
C GLU A 64 -8.56 5.79 14.71
N ASP A 65 -9.06 4.97 15.64
CA ASP A 65 -9.90 3.80 15.33
C ASP A 65 -11.15 4.16 14.51
N ASN A 66 -11.78 5.29 14.84
CA ASN A 66 -12.99 5.74 14.15
C ASN A 66 -12.73 6.07 12.68
N ASP A 67 -11.59 6.69 12.38
CA ASP A 67 -11.21 7.03 11.01
C ASP A 67 -10.84 5.76 10.23
N PHE A 68 -10.17 4.82 10.89
CA PHE A 68 -9.86 3.51 10.29
C PHE A 68 -11.15 2.77 9.91
N ILE A 69 -12.10 2.64 10.84
CA ILE A 69 -13.40 1.97 10.60
C ILE A 69 -14.17 2.68 9.49
N LYS A 70 -14.23 4.02 9.51
CA LYS A 70 -14.89 4.82 8.49
C LYS A 70 -14.30 4.58 7.11
N ASN A 71 -12.97 4.60 6.98
CA ASN A 71 -12.29 4.41 5.70
C ASN A 71 -12.41 2.97 5.17
N VAL A 72 -12.37 1.95 6.04
CA VAL A 72 -12.66 0.58 5.61
C VAL A 72 -14.10 0.45 5.13
N THR A 73 -15.06 1.00 5.89
CA THR A 73 -16.49 0.95 5.55
C THR A 73 -16.78 1.65 4.23
N LYS A 74 -16.12 2.79 3.96
CA LYS A 74 -16.17 3.50 2.67
C LYS A 74 -15.95 2.54 1.51
N TYR A 75 -14.87 1.75 1.54
CA TYR A 75 -14.51 0.88 0.42
C TYR A 75 -15.31 -0.41 0.32
N VAL A 76 -15.84 -0.91 1.42
CA VAL A 76 -16.70 -2.12 1.43
C VAL A 76 -18.14 -1.78 1.02
N SER A 77 -18.54 -0.51 1.09
CA SER A 77 -19.89 -0.07 0.70
C SER A 77 -20.17 -0.29 -0.80
N ASN A 78 -21.42 -0.63 -1.12
CA ASN A 78 -21.89 -0.75 -2.52
C ASN A 78 -21.91 0.59 -3.26
N GLU A 79 -21.77 1.71 -2.55
CA GLU A 79 -21.76 3.06 -3.11
C GLU A 79 -20.36 3.47 -3.58
N TYR A 80 -19.32 2.75 -3.15
CA TYR A 80 -17.96 3.04 -3.57
C TYR A 80 -17.76 2.66 -5.03
N ASN A 81 -17.50 3.68 -5.86
CA ASN A 81 -17.08 3.50 -7.22
C ASN A 81 -15.54 3.59 -7.28
N MET A 82 -14.92 2.53 -7.79
CA MET A 82 -13.47 2.48 -7.94
C MET A 82 -12.97 3.61 -8.84
N ASN A 83 -12.09 4.45 -8.30
CA ASN A 83 -11.45 5.51 -9.06
C ASN A 83 -10.31 4.91 -9.91
N LEU A 84 -10.50 4.90 -11.24
CA LEU A 84 -9.55 4.31 -12.18
C LEU A 84 -8.20 5.05 -12.19
N ASP A 85 -8.20 6.37 -12.04
CA ASP A 85 -6.97 7.17 -12.00
C ASP A 85 -6.15 6.83 -10.75
N LEU A 86 -6.79 6.75 -9.58
CA LEU A 86 -6.13 6.31 -8.35
C LEU A 86 -5.63 4.86 -8.47
N THR A 87 -6.43 3.97 -9.06
CA THR A 87 -6.02 2.58 -9.31
C THR A 87 -4.75 2.52 -10.13
N GLN A 88 -4.65 3.32 -11.20
CA GLN A 88 -3.47 3.37 -12.05
C GLN A 88 -2.27 4.03 -11.36
N LYS A 89 -2.50 5.08 -10.57
CA LYS A 89 -1.44 5.71 -9.74
C LYS A 89 -0.83 4.72 -8.77
N ARG A 90 -1.65 3.94 -8.04
CA ARG A 90 -1.19 2.90 -7.13
C ARG A 90 -0.28 1.88 -7.81
N LYS A 91 -0.73 1.34 -8.95
CA LYS A 91 0.06 0.38 -9.75
C LYS A 91 1.36 0.98 -10.27
N SER A 92 1.35 2.25 -10.63
CA SER A 92 2.52 2.93 -11.19
C SER A 92 3.54 3.23 -10.11
N TYR A 93 3.11 3.63 -8.91
CA TYR A 93 3.99 3.90 -7.77
C TYR A 93 4.88 2.69 -7.42
N VAL A 94 4.33 1.48 -7.41
CA VAL A 94 5.11 0.28 -7.05
C VAL A 94 6.21 -0.06 -8.05
N LYS A 95 6.10 0.36 -9.31
CA LYS A 95 7.09 0.05 -10.36
C LYS A 95 8.48 0.62 -10.06
N SER A 96 8.56 1.74 -9.35
CA SER A 96 9.84 2.34 -8.93
C SER A 96 10.33 1.83 -7.57
N HIS A 97 9.56 0.95 -6.91
CA HIS A 97 9.85 0.45 -5.56
C HIS A 97 10.15 -1.06 -5.55
N THR A 98 10.59 -1.59 -6.70
CA THR A 98 10.98 -3.01 -6.83
C THR A 98 12.38 -3.27 -6.27
N TRP A 99 12.70 -4.54 -6.00
CA TRP A 99 14.05 -4.94 -5.61
C TRP A 99 15.08 -4.64 -6.68
N ASP A 100 14.72 -4.78 -7.96
CA ASP A 100 15.60 -4.43 -9.07
C ASP A 100 15.91 -2.93 -9.03
N SER A 101 14.88 -2.07 -8.92
CA SER A 101 15.07 -0.62 -8.81
C SER A 101 15.93 -0.20 -7.62
N LYS A 102 15.75 -0.86 -6.46
CA LYS A 102 16.57 -0.60 -5.26
C LYS A 102 18.02 -1.05 -5.47
N THR A 103 18.22 -2.19 -6.13
CA THR A 103 19.56 -2.75 -6.42
C THR A 103 20.30 -1.88 -7.42
N ASP A 104 19.63 -1.45 -8.50
CA ASP A 104 20.20 -0.55 -9.50
C ASP A 104 20.63 0.79 -8.87
N SER A 105 19.79 1.35 -7.99
CA SER A 105 20.11 2.57 -7.23
C SER A 105 21.37 2.38 -6.38
N LEU A 106 21.46 1.29 -5.61
CA LEU A 106 22.63 0.99 -4.79
C LEU A 106 23.90 0.80 -5.63
N LEU A 107 23.82 0.05 -6.73
CA LEU A 107 24.96 -0.18 -7.63
C LEU A 107 25.44 1.11 -8.28
N SER A 108 24.56 2.08 -8.53
CA SER A 108 24.94 3.39 -9.08
C SER A 108 25.86 4.20 -8.14
N PHE A 109 25.77 3.99 -6.82
CA PHE A 109 26.65 4.63 -5.84
C PHE A 109 28.00 3.93 -5.69
N ILE A 110 28.07 2.63 -5.97
CA ILE A 110 29.29 1.82 -5.84
C ILE A 110 30.17 1.92 -7.09
N ASN A 111 29.53 2.04 -8.27
CA ASN A 111 30.22 2.10 -9.56
C ASN A 111 30.62 3.52 -9.99
N ASN A 112 30.39 4.51 -9.12
CA ASN A 112 30.97 5.86 -9.20
C ASN A 112 32.20 5.95 -8.31
#